data_AF-A0A9N9BDF3-F1
#
_entry.id   AF-A0A9N9BDF3-F1
#
_cell.length_a   1.000
_cell.length_b   1.000
_cell.length_c   1.000
_cell.angle_alpha   90.00
_cell.angle_beta   90.00
_cell.angle_gamma   90.00
#
_symmetry.space_group_name_H-M   'P 1'
#
loop_
_entity.id
_entity.type
_entity.pdbx_description
1 polymer ?
#
loop_
_entity_poly.entity_id
_entity_poly.type
_entity_poly.pdbx_seq_one_letter_code
_entity_poly.pdbx_strand_id
1 'polypeptide(L)'
;MASTEEKVSIENNVVIRKEEIEKNLLYVRQCIEAITQRQKEVRLVAVSKYKPASDIRFAYEFGQRHFGENYVQELSEKSKMLPLDIQWHFIGTLQSNKCKMLAEIPNLWAVETIDSKKKAELMNKACVSRDDKLKIFLQVNTSGEESKSGIQPNECLGLLNYIQDNCNKLELRGLMTIGAPNRNHFNEGQPNPDFIAKEFRKERGIELELSMGMSDDFEEALKLGATNVRIGSTIFGARPGIVTYTISPYQQRAFAGAIKHGVFNVFRRTISQAPYVGVPITLGYLIYYDRKKRHDFLASKAGKEELLKYTG
;
A
#
# COMPACT_ATOMS: atom_id res chain seq x y z
N MET A 1 2.22 19.50 -24.09
CA MET A 1 2.99 20.46 -23.28
C MET A 1 1.98 21.19 -22.43
N ALA A 2 2.05 21.09 -21.09
CA ALA A 2 1.14 21.80 -20.19
C ALA A 2 1.27 23.33 -20.41
N SER A 3 0.14 24.05 -20.35
CA SER A 3 0.12 25.52 -20.49
C SER A 3 0.87 26.17 -19.31
N THR A 4 1.35 27.41 -19.49
CA THR A 4 2.08 28.14 -18.45
C THR A 4 1.29 28.25 -17.15
N GLU A 5 -0.03 28.41 -17.23
CA GLU A 5 -0.95 28.46 -16.08
C GLU A 5 -1.04 27.10 -15.36
N GLU A 6 -1.10 25.99 -16.11
CA GLU A 6 -1.16 24.64 -15.55
C GLU A 6 0.11 24.30 -14.75
N LYS A 7 1.29 24.69 -15.26
CA LYS A 7 2.56 24.51 -14.53
C LYS A 7 2.60 25.28 -13.20
N VAL A 8 2.17 26.55 -13.20
CA VAL A 8 2.12 27.38 -11.99
C VAL A 8 1.16 26.78 -10.96
N SER A 9 0.00 26.26 -11.39
CA SER A 9 -0.94 25.60 -10.47
C SER A 9 -0.37 24.32 -9.84
N ILE A 10 0.37 23.52 -10.61
CA ILE A 10 1.01 22.29 -10.12
C ILE A 10 2.10 22.62 -9.11
N GLU A 11 2.95 23.60 -9.41
CA GLU A 11 3.99 24.07 -8.49
C GLU A 11 3.41 24.57 -7.17
N ASN A 12 2.34 25.37 -7.23
CA ASN A 12 1.65 25.85 -6.03
C ASN A 12 1.08 24.68 -5.21
N ASN A 13 0.46 23.69 -5.84
CA ASN A 13 -0.08 22.52 -5.14
C ASN A 13 1.02 21.68 -4.47
N VAL A 14 2.20 21.57 -5.09
CA VAL A 14 3.35 20.88 -4.52
C VAL A 14 3.87 21.60 -3.28
N VAL A 15 3.97 22.93 -3.32
CA VAL A 15 4.39 23.75 -2.17
C VAL A 15 3.40 23.60 -1.01
N ILE A 16 2.10 23.75 -1.28
CA ILE A 16 1.04 23.59 -0.27
C ILE A 16 1.11 22.20 0.37
N ARG A 17 1.29 21.16 -0.45
CA ARG A 17 1.38 19.78 0.05
C ARG A 17 2.60 19.55 0.93
N LYS A 18 3.75 20.13 0.55
CA LYS A 18 4.98 20.08 1.35
C LYS A 18 4.76 20.75 2.72
N GLU A 19 4.25 21.97 2.73
CA GLU A 19 3.97 22.73 3.97
C GLU A 19 2.98 21.99 4.89
N GLU A 20 1.95 21.35 4.32
CA GLU A 20 1.00 20.54 5.08
C GLU A 20 1.69 19.39 5.82
N ILE A 21 2.54 18.62 5.12
CA ILE A 21 3.26 17.48 5.69
C ILE A 21 4.24 17.95 6.76
N GLU A 22 4.97 19.04 6.52
CA GLU A 22 5.92 19.62 7.48
C GLU A 22 5.21 20.08 8.76
N LYS A 23 4.10 20.81 8.61
CA LYS A 23 3.27 21.26 9.73
C LYS A 23 2.73 20.08 10.55
N ASN A 24 2.19 19.07 9.88
CA ASN A 24 1.62 17.89 10.53
C ASN A 24 2.70 17.08 11.27
N LEU A 25 3.87 16.93 10.65
CA LEU A 25 5.00 16.22 11.25
C LEU A 25 5.55 16.97 12.46
N LEU A 26 5.64 18.31 12.39
CA LEU A 26 6.01 19.14 13.52
C LEU A 26 5.01 19.00 14.68
N TYR A 27 3.71 19.06 14.39
CA TYR A 27 2.65 18.85 15.39
C TYR A 27 2.80 17.50 16.11
N VAL A 28 2.96 16.41 15.37
CA VAL A 28 3.14 15.07 15.95
C VAL A 28 4.39 15.01 16.85
N ARG A 29 5.52 15.57 16.40
CA ARG A 29 6.76 15.63 17.21
C ARG A 29 6.55 16.41 18.50
N GLN A 30 5.87 17.54 18.44
CA GLN A 30 5.55 18.35 19.63
C GLN A 30 4.65 17.59 20.62
N CYS A 31 3.64 16.85 20.16
CA CYS A 31 2.84 16.00 21.02
C CYS A 31 3.68 14.91 21.71
N ILE A 32 4.55 14.23 20.96
CA ILE A 32 5.45 13.22 21.51
C ILE A 32 6.37 13.84 22.57
N GLU A 33 7.01 14.98 22.28
CA GLU A 33 7.90 15.67 23.22
C GLU A 33 7.17 16.11 24.49
N ALA A 34 5.95 16.65 24.37
CA ALA A 34 5.14 17.09 25.51
C ALA A 34 4.77 15.93 26.44
N ILE A 35 4.40 14.77 25.88
CA ILE A 35 3.99 13.59 26.67
C ILE A 35 5.20 12.90 27.29
N THR A 36 6.30 12.78 26.55
CA THR A 36 7.51 12.09 27.00
C THR A 36 8.41 12.96 27.88
N GLN A 37 8.17 14.27 27.91
CA GLN A 37 8.97 15.29 28.61
C GLN A 37 10.46 15.22 28.25
N ARG A 38 10.80 14.71 27.04
CA ARG A 38 12.17 14.43 26.57
C ARG A 38 12.98 13.47 27.46
N GLN A 39 12.32 12.74 28.36
CA GLN A 39 12.98 11.77 29.24
C GLN A 39 13.09 10.38 28.60
N LYS A 40 12.30 10.12 27.56
CA LYS A 40 12.25 8.83 26.86
C LYS A 40 12.48 9.05 25.38
N GLU A 41 13.41 8.30 24.81
CA GLU A 41 13.59 8.25 23.37
C GLU A 41 12.42 7.47 22.76
N VAL A 42 11.62 8.16 21.94
CA VAL A 42 10.48 7.57 21.23
C VAL A 42 10.70 7.73 19.74
N ARG A 43 10.58 6.62 19.03
CA ARG A 43 10.68 6.55 17.59
C ARG A 43 9.32 6.81 16.94
N LEU A 44 9.25 7.89 16.16
CA LEU A 44 8.13 8.14 15.27
C LEU A 44 8.35 7.38 13.95
N VAL A 45 7.51 6.39 13.67
CA VAL A 45 7.47 5.68 12.38
C VAL A 45 6.36 6.30 11.53
N ALA A 46 6.75 7.07 10.50
CA ALA A 46 5.78 7.71 9.59
C ALA A 46 5.22 6.70 8.59
N VAL A 47 3.94 6.35 8.71
CA VAL A 47 3.29 5.31 7.91
C VAL A 47 2.86 5.88 6.56
N SER A 48 3.54 5.48 5.49
CA SER A 48 3.42 6.07 4.15
C SER A 48 2.68 5.18 3.14
N LYS A 49 2.00 4.12 3.58
CA LYS A 49 1.20 3.26 2.69
C LYS A 49 0.21 4.06 1.86
N TYR A 50 0.15 3.75 0.56
CA TYR A 50 -0.63 4.46 -0.46
C TYR A 50 -0.22 5.92 -0.74
N LYS A 51 0.84 6.43 -0.12
CA LYS A 51 1.35 7.77 -0.37
C LYS A 51 2.44 7.74 -1.45
N PRO A 52 2.47 8.72 -2.37
CA PRO A 52 3.49 8.80 -3.40
C PRO A 52 4.88 9.04 -2.78
N ALA A 53 5.94 8.68 -3.51
CA ALA A 53 7.31 8.91 -3.07
C ALA A 53 7.61 10.40 -2.81
N SER A 54 6.89 11.32 -3.47
CA SER A 54 7.02 12.77 -3.25
C SER A 54 6.67 13.17 -1.81
N ASP A 55 5.58 12.63 -1.25
CA ASP A 55 5.15 12.92 0.13
C ASP A 55 6.21 12.46 1.13
N ILE A 56 6.80 11.28 0.87
CA ILE A 56 7.86 10.70 1.69
C ILE A 56 9.11 11.56 1.61
N ARG A 57 9.43 12.07 0.42
CA ARG A 57 10.55 12.98 0.21
C ARG A 57 10.37 14.30 0.98
N PHE A 58 9.17 14.88 1.02
CA PHE A 58 8.90 16.08 1.82
C PHE A 58 9.14 15.83 3.31
N ALA A 59 8.59 14.74 3.85
CA ALA A 59 8.83 14.37 5.24
C ALA A 59 10.32 14.10 5.52
N TYR A 60 11.02 13.45 4.59
CA TYR A 60 12.45 13.15 4.68
C TYR A 60 13.32 14.42 4.72
N GLU A 61 13.02 15.40 3.85
CA GLU A 61 13.69 16.70 3.81
C GLU A 61 13.46 17.46 5.13
N PHE A 62 12.32 17.24 5.80
CA PHE A 62 12.02 17.74 7.15
C PHE A 62 12.59 16.89 8.30
N GLY A 63 13.59 16.05 8.00
CA GLY A 63 14.36 15.28 8.98
C GLY A 63 13.72 13.95 9.39
N GLN A 64 12.59 13.53 8.80
CA GLN A 64 12.05 12.19 9.08
C GLN A 64 12.96 11.12 8.49
N ARG A 65 13.22 10.04 9.24
CA ARG A 65 14.06 8.93 8.79
C ARG A 65 13.38 7.58 8.87
N HIS A 66 12.55 7.36 9.89
CA HIS A 66 11.81 6.11 10.06
C HIS A 66 10.47 6.15 9.31
N PHE A 67 10.27 5.24 8.36
CA PHE A 67 9.04 5.14 7.57
C PHE A 67 8.47 3.72 7.60
N GLY A 68 7.15 3.61 7.67
CA GLY A 68 6.42 2.33 7.76
C GLY A 68 5.64 2.02 6.49
N GLU A 69 5.81 0.81 5.96
CA GLU A 69 5.06 0.31 4.81
C GLU A 69 4.34 -1.02 5.11
N ASN A 70 3.14 -1.17 4.53
CA ASN A 70 2.33 -2.37 4.69
C ASN A 70 2.52 -3.38 3.55
N TYR A 71 2.95 -2.92 2.37
CA TYR A 71 3.01 -3.74 1.16
C TYR A 71 4.45 -3.87 0.68
N VAL A 72 4.93 -5.10 0.56
CA VAL A 72 6.34 -5.38 0.20
C VAL A 72 6.72 -4.79 -1.16
N GLN A 73 5.81 -4.86 -2.14
CA GLN A 73 6.05 -4.30 -3.47
C GLN A 73 6.19 -2.78 -3.43
N GLU A 74 5.27 -2.10 -2.73
CA GLU A 74 5.30 -0.64 -2.56
C GLU A 74 6.60 -0.20 -1.86
N LEU A 75 6.99 -0.92 -0.81
CA LEU A 75 8.25 -0.69 -0.10
C LEU A 75 9.48 -0.91 -1.00
N SER A 76 9.49 -1.98 -1.80
CA SER A 76 10.59 -2.29 -2.73
C SER A 76 10.73 -1.24 -3.83
N GLU A 77 9.61 -0.70 -4.33
CA GLU A 77 9.63 0.37 -5.33
C GLU A 77 10.11 1.69 -4.73
N LYS A 78 9.58 2.08 -3.56
CA LYS A 78 9.96 3.32 -2.84
C LYS A 78 11.42 3.33 -2.41
N SER A 79 11.93 2.22 -1.89
CA SER A 79 13.33 2.11 -1.44
C SER A 79 14.35 2.30 -2.57
N LYS A 80 13.97 2.06 -3.83
CA LYS A 80 14.82 2.32 -5.00
C LYS A 80 14.82 3.79 -5.44
N MET A 81 13.75 4.53 -5.12
CA MET A 81 13.54 5.91 -5.57
C MET A 81 13.98 6.94 -4.53
N LEU A 82 14.09 6.53 -3.26
CA LEU A 82 14.31 7.42 -2.12
C LEU A 82 15.70 7.22 -1.50
N PRO A 83 16.19 8.20 -0.71
CA PRO A 83 17.51 8.14 -0.09
C PRO A 83 17.75 6.87 0.74
N LEU A 84 18.98 6.36 0.69
CA LEU A 84 19.37 5.12 1.36
C LEU A 84 19.51 5.24 2.89
N ASP A 85 19.56 6.46 3.44
CA ASP A 85 19.58 6.71 4.89
C ASP A 85 18.17 6.69 5.51
N ILE A 86 17.11 6.51 4.71
CA ILE A 86 15.78 6.16 5.23
C ILE A 86 15.86 4.81 5.94
N GLN A 87 15.20 4.70 7.07
CA GLN A 87 15.06 3.48 7.85
C GLN A 87 13.66 2.92 7.64
N TRP A 88 13.55 1.87 6.81
CA TRP A 88 12.26 1.28 6.48
C TRP A 88 11.80 0.25 7.51
N HIS A 89 10.55 0.36 7.91
CA HIS A 89 9.85 -0.60 8.76
C HIS A 89 8.79 -1.31 7.92
N PHE A 90 8.84 -2.63 7.87
CA PHE A 90 7.73 -3.41 7.33
C PHE A 90 6.75 -3.74 8.45
N ILE A 91 5.55 -3.16 8.38
CA ILE A 91 4.52 -3.23 9.44
C ILE A 91 3.22 -3.90 8.94
N GLY A 92 3.24 -4.47 7.73
CA GLY A 92 2.13 -5.23 7.16
C GLY A 92 2.25 -6.73 7.39
N THR A 93 1.21 -7.48 7.06
CA THR A 93 1.21 -8.94 7.19
C THR A 93 2.30 -9.57 6.31
N LEU A 94 3.28 -10.22 6.93
CA LEU A 94 4.37 -10.87 6.21
C LEU A 94 3.89 -12.16 5.52
N GLN A 95 3.90 -12.13 4.19
CA GLN A 95 3.65 -13.30 3.35
C GLN A 95 4.96 -14.09 3.14
N SER A 96 4.89 -15.42 3.27
CA SER A 96 6.06 -16.32 3.21
C SER A 96 6.89 -16.18 1.93
N ASN A 97 6.24 -15.96 0.78
CA ASN A 97 6.91 -15.78 -0.51
C ASN A 97 7.52 -14.38 -0.72
N LYS A 98 7.41 -13.48 0.27
CA LYS A 98 7.92 -12.10 0.20
C LYS A 98 9.15 -11.85 1.06
N CYS A 99 9.55 -12.81 1.92
CA CYS A 99 10.71 -12.64 2.80
C CYS A 99 11.99 -12.30 2.02
N LYS A 100 12.25 -12.99 0.90
CA LYS A 100 13.44 -12.70 0.05
C LYS A 100 13.44 -11.27 -0.49
N MET A 101 12.30 -10.82 -1.01
CA MET A 101 12.14 -9.47 -1.55
C MET A 101 12.32 -8.39 -0.46
N LEU A 102 11.87 -8.65 0.78
CA LEU A 102 12.13 -7.75 1.90
C LEU A 102 13.62 -7.73 2.28
N ALA A 103 14.25 -8.90 2.39
CA ALA A 103 15.66 -9.00 2.80
C ALA A 103 16.61 -8.25 1.84
N GLU A 104 16.27 -8.19 0.56
CA GLU A 104 17.03 -7.49 -0.50
C GLU A 104 16.99 -5.95 -0.38
N ILE A 105 16.11 -5.39 0.46
CA ILE A 105 16.04 -3.94 0.69
C ILE A 105 17.19 -3.52 1.61
N PRO A 106 18.19 -2.76 1.12
CA PRO A 106 19.42 -2.52 1.89
C PRO A 106 19.16 -1.84 3.23
N ASN A 107 18.30 -0.83 3.22
CA ASN A 107 17.94 0.00 4.36
C ASN A 107 16.62 -0.42 5.03
N LEU A 108 16.26 -1.71 4.93
CA LEU A 108 15.23 -2.31 5.78
C LEU A 108 15.73 -2.33 7.23
N TRP A 109 15.17 -1.45 8.05
CA TRP A 109 15.53 -1.32 9.45
C TRP A 109 14.91 -2.42 10.30
N ALA A 110 13.60 -2.68 10.15
CA ALA A 110 12.93 -3.78 10.86
C ALA A 110 11.73 -4.40 10.12
N VAL A 111 11.42 -5.64 10.49
CA VAL A 111 10.14 -6.30 10.22
C VAL A 111 9.39 -6.46 11.53
N GLU A 112 8.23 -5.80 11.66
CA GLU A 112 7.52 -5.73 12.94
C GLU A 112 6.39 -6.76 13.10
N THR A 113 6.23 -7.68 12.14
CA THR A 113 5.05 -8.55 12.02
C THR A 113 5.37 -10.04 12.09
N ILE A 114 6.44 -10.41 12.82
CA ILE A 114 6.78 -11.81 13.07
C ILE A 114 5.88 -12.36 14.16
N ASP A 115 5.06 -13.37 13.84
CA ASP A 115 4.08 -13.95 14.78
C ASP A 115 4.20 -15.48 14.89
N SER A 116 5.18 -16.10 14.23
CA SER A 116 5.30 -17.55 14.17
C SER A 116 6.72 -18.00 13.86
N LYS A 117 7.08 -19.21 14.32
CA LYS A 117 8.38 -19.85 14.04
C LYS A 117 8.65 -19.94 12.54
N LYS A 118 7.63 -20.33 11.76
CA LYS A 118 7.71 -20.42 10.29
C LYS A 118 8.11 -19.08 9.65
N LYS A 119 7.50 -17.96 10.06
CA LYS A 119 7.86 -16.64 9.53
C LYS A 119 9.28 -16.25 9.93
N ALA A 120 9.66 -16.49 11.19
CA ALA A 120 11.01 -16.22 11.67
C ALA A 120 12.07 -17.00 10.87
N GLU A 121 11.88 -18.31 10.67
CA GLU A 121 12.81 -19.13 9.88
C GLU A 121 12.93 -18.69 8.43
N LEU A 122 11.80 -18.39 7.78
CA LEU A 122 11.79 -17.92 6.40
C LEU A 122 12.49 -16.57 6.26
N MET A 123 12.28 -15.67 7.23
CA MET A 123 12.97 -14.38 7.25
C MET A 123 14.46 -14.55 7.53
N ASN A 124 14.85 -15.41 8.49
CA ASN A 124 16.23 -15.72 8.81
C ASN A 124 16.99 -16.28 7.59
N LYS A 125 16.37 -17.23 6.87
CA LYS A 125 16.92 -17.80 5.63
C LYS A 125 17.04 -16.75 4.51
N ALA A 126 16.10 -15.81 4.42
CA ALA A 126 16.15 -14.73 3.44
C ALA A 126 17.26 -13.71 3.75
N CYS A 127 17.60 -13.49 5.01
CA CYS A 127 18.65 -12.56 5.44
C CYS A 127 20.08 -13.09 5.28
N VAL A 128 20.30 -14.26 4.68
CA VAL A 128 21.66 -14.82 4.50
C VAL A 128 22.57 -13.88 3.72
N SER A 129 22.02 -13.15 2.74
CA SER A 129 22.76 -12.17 1.93
C SER A 129 22.98 -10.81 2.60
N ARG A 130 22.48 -10.62 3.84
CA ARG A 130 22.68 -9.38 4.59
C ARG A 130 23.94 -9.49 5.46
N ASP A 131 24.67 -8.37 5.51
CA ASP A 131 25.83 -8.21 6.38
C ASP A 131 25.42 -8.03 7.85
N ASP A 132 24.33 -7.29 8.07
CA ASP A 132 23.77 -7.02 9.38
C ASP A 132 22.63 -7.99 9.75
N LYS A 133 22.41 -8.15 11.07
CA LYS A 133 21.21 -8.84 11.56
C LYS A 133 20.00 -7.96 11.32
N LEU A 134 18.95 -8.52 10.72
CA LEU A 134 17.70 -7.80 10.54
C LEU A 134 16.97 -7.68 11.88
N LYS A 135 16.65 -6.44 12.28
CA LYS A 135 15.84 -6.22 13.48
C LYS A 135 14.42 -6.71 13.24
N ILE A 136 13.84 -7.34 14.25
CA ILE A 136 12.46 -7.80 14.19
C ILE A 136 11.70 -7.43 15.46
N PHE A 137 10.38 -7.33 15.31
CA PHE A 137 9.45 -7.28 16.43
C PHE A 137 8.50 -8.45 16.36
N LEU A 138 8.13 -8.97 17.52
CA LEU A 138 7.09 -10.00 17.61
C LEU A 138 5.73 -9.33 17.67
N GLN A 139 4.85 -9.68 16.74
CA GLN A 139 3.48 -9.21 16.75
C GLN A 139 2.67 -10.06 17.72
N VAL A 140 2.20 -9.45 18.80
CA VAL A 140 1.36 -10.09 19.83
C VAL A 140 -0.09 -9.67 19.61
N ASN A 141 -1.00 -10.65 19.64
CA ASN A 141 -2.43 -10.37 19.63
C ASN A 141 -2.88 -10.05 21.06
N THR A 142 -3.02 -8.77 21.38
CA THR A 142 -3.48 -8.32 22.71
C THR A 142 -4.98 -8.03 22.77
N SER A 143 -5.72 -8.22 21.66
CA SER A 143 -7.16 -7.96 21.64
C SER A 143 -8.01 -9.17 22.06
N GLY A 144 -7.42 -10.36 22.16
CA GLY A 144 -8.14 -11.60 22.49
C GLY A 144 -9.10 -12.11 21.40
N GLU A 145 -9.11 -11.49 20.22
CA GLU A 145 -9.95 -11.92 19.09
C GLU A 145 -9.15 -12.89 18.21
N GLU A 146 -9.65 -14.11 17.99
CA GLU A 146 -8.97 -15.12 17.15
C GLU A 146 -8.77 -14.67 15.70
N SER A 147 -9.59 -13.73 15.23
CA SER A 147 -9.52 -13.19 13.87
C SER A 147 -8.35 -12.22 13.63
N LYS A 148 -7.71 -11.71 14.69
CA LYS A 148 -6.61 -10.75 14.57
C LYS A 148 -5.26 -11.44 14.48
N SER A 149 -4.38 -10.87 13.65
CA SER A 149 -3.02 -11.36 13.47
C SER A 149 -2.15 -11.12 14.70
N GLY A 150 -1.29 -12.08 15.00
CA GLY A 150 -0.35 -12.02 16.12
C GLY A 150 -0.30 -13.33 16.88
N ILE A 151 0.80 -13.54 17.60
CA ILE A 151 0.96 -14.67 18.51
C ILE A 151 0.17 -14.43 19.79
N GLN A 152 -0.37 -15.48 20.40
CA GLN A 152 -1.00 -15.36 21.70
C GLN A 152 0.04 -14.98 22.77
N PRO A 153 -0.32 -14.18 23.79
CA PRO A 153 0.64 -13.74 24.80
C PRO A 153 1.36 -14.90 25.50
N ASN A 154 0.65 -15.99 25.82
CA ASN A 154 1.22 -17.18 26.47
C ASN A 154 2.25 -17.93 25.59
N GLU A 155 2.19 -17.81 24.27
CA GLU A 155 3.13 -18.47 23.34
C GLU A 155 4.35 -17.59 22.99
N CYS A 156 4.32 -16.31 23.34
CA CYS A 156 5.33 -15.31 22.98
C CYS A 156 6.74 -15.70 23.46
N LEU A 157 6.89 -16.15 24.71
CA LEU A 157 8.16 -16.60 25.28
C LEU A 157 8.76 -17.77 24.50
N GLY A 158 7.94 -18.73 24.09
CA GLY A 158 8.39 -19.88 23.30
C GLY A 158 8.93 -19.47 21.93
N LEU A 159 8.29 -18.50 21.27
CA LEU A 159 8.77 -17.95 20.00
C LEU A 159 10.05 -17.12 20.17
N LEU A 160 10.10 -16.30 21.22
CA LEU A 160 11.28 -15.51 21.56
C LEU A 160 12.51 -16.40 21.75
N ASN A 161 12.40 -17.44 22.58
CA ASN A 161 13.48 -18.41 22.81
C ASN A 161 13.93 -19.06 21.51
N TYR A 162 12.96 -19.52 20.72
CA TYR A 162 13.23 -20.15 19.45
C TYR A 162 14.04 -19.24 18.51
N ILE A 163 13.70 -17.96 18.42
CA ILE A 163 14.41 -16.99 17.58
C ILE A 163 15.82 -16.75 18.09
N GLN A 164 16.00 -16.57 19.40
CA GLN A 164 17.33 -16.37 19.98
C GLN A 164 18.26 -17.56 19.72
N ASP A 165 17.74 -18.77 19.82
CA ASP A 165 18.52 -20.00 19.70
C ASP A 165 18.76 -20.41 18.23
N ASN A 166 17.81 -20.13 17.32
CA ASN A 166 17.82 -20.71 15.97
C ASN A 166 17.92 -19.68 14.83
N CYS A 167 17.71 -18.39 15.08
CA CYS A 167 17.66 -17.35 14.05
C CYS A 167 18.85 -16.37 14.16
N ASN A 168 20.04 -16.84 13.80
CA ASN A 168 21.28 -16.06 13.93
C ASN A 168 21.38 -14.80 13.03
N LYS A 169 20.57 -14.67 11.99
CA LYS A 169 20.49 -13.49 11.11
C LYS A 169 19.41 -12.49 11.53
N LEU A 170 18.68 -12.77 12.61
CA LEU A 170 17.67 -11.88 13.17
C LEU A 170 18.13 -11.31 14.51
N GLU A 171 17.76 -10.07 14.78
CA GLU A 171 17.95 -9.39 16.06
C GLU A 171 16.57 -9.06 16.63
N LEU A 172 16.21 -9.70 17.74
CA LEU A 172 14.96 -9.37 18.41
C LEU A 172 15.08 -8.01 19.08
N ARG A 173 14.32 -7.03 18.59
CA ARG A 173 14.35 -5.66 19.09
C ARG A 173 13.20 -5.33 20.03
N GLY A 174 12.04 -5.93 19.81
CA GLY A 174 10.87 -5.56 20.57
C GLY A 174 9.61 -6.38 20.29
N LEU A 175 8.51 -5.86 20.81
CA LEU A 175 7.16 -6.38 20.62
C LEU A 175 6.33 -5.35 19.88
N MET A 176 5.41 -5.82 19.05
CA MET A 176 4.48 -5.02 18.30
C MET A 176 3.06 -5.46 18.61
N THR A 177 2.15 -4.52 18.82
CA THR A 177 0.72 -4.81 18.89
C THR A 177 -0.09 -3.78 18.12
N ILE A 178 -1.20 -4.25 17.55
CA ILE A 178 -2.29 -3.43 17.04
C ILE A 178 -3.40 -3.60 18.06
N GLY A 179 -3.42 -2.72 19.08
CA GLY A 179 -4.37 -2.80 20.18
C GLY A 179 -5.84 -2.81 19.74
N ALA A 180 -6.76 -3.09 20.66
CA ALA A 180 -8.18 -3.07 20.35
C ALA A 180 -8.67 -1.63 20.04
N PRO A 181 -9.44 -1.41 18.96
CA PRO A 181 -9.87 -0.07 18.52
C PRO A 181 -10.89 0.63 19.45
N ASN A 182 -11.34 -0.01 20.54
CA ASN A 182 -12.27 0.55 21.51
C ASN A 182 -11.68 0.47 22.92
N ARG A 183 -10.72 1.36 23.21
CA ARG A 183 -10.08 1.46 24.53
C ARG A 183 -10.93 2.17 25.60
N ASN A 184 -12.13 2.66 25.25
CA ASN A 184 -13.07 3.30 26.18
C ASN A 184 -13.66 2.37 27.27
N HIS A 185 -13.28 1.09 27.30
CA HIS A 185 -13.77 0.11 28.27
C HIS A 185 -12.65 -0.59 29.05
N PHE A 186 -11.47 0.02 29.19
CA PHE A 186 -10.60 -0.39 30.29
C PHE A 186 -11.13 0.24 31.56
N ASN A 187 -11.94 -0.52 32.30
CA ASN A 187 -12.27 -0.19 33.68
C ASN A 187 -10.97 0.15 34.42
N GLU A 188 -10.94 1.32 35.05
CA GLU A 188 -9.87 1.72 35.97
C GLU A 188 -9.54 0.55 36.89
N GLY A 189 -8.34 -0.05 36.73
CA GLY A 189 -7.86 -1.10 37.63
C GLY A 189 -7.52 -2.46 37.02
N GLN A 190 -7.76 -2.73 35.73
CA GLN A 190 -7.17 -3.92 35.08
C GLN A 190 -5.85 -3.58 34.36
N PRO A 191 -4.76 -4.35 34.59
CA PRO A 191 -3.52 -4.15 33.86
C PRO A 191 -3.79 -4.36 32.36
N ASN A 192 -3.49 -3.36 31.54
CA ASN A 192 -3.69 -3.45 30.09
C ASN A 192 -2.98 -4.73 29.59
N PRO A 193 -3.61 -5.59 28.76
CA PRO A 193 -2.96 -6.79 28.23
C PRO A 193 -1.67 -6.50 27.44
N ASP A 194 -1.48 -5.28 26.93
CA ASP A 194 -0.19 -4.79 26.42
C ASP A 194 0.90 -4.75 27.52
N PHE A 195 0.55 -4.74 28.82
CA PHE A 195 1.48 -4.91 29.96
C PHE A 195 2.03 -6.33 30.10
N ILE A 196 1.49 -7.34 29.42
CA ILE A 196 2.17 -8.64 29.34
C ILE A 196 3.57 -8.43 28.69
N ALA A 197 3.72 -7.41 27.84
CA ALA A 197 5.01 -6.95 27.35
C ALA A 197 6.00 -6.51 28.45
N LYS A 198 5.52 -6.03 29.60
CA LYS A 198 6.37 -5.68 30.76
C LYS A 198 6.85 -6.92 31.51
N GLU A 199 6.01 -7.95 31.65
CA GLU A 199 6.42 -9.23 32.26
C GLU A 199 7.55 -9.88 31.44
N PHE A 200 7.50 -9.81 30.10
CA PHE A 200 8.55 -10.35 29.23
C PHE A 200 9.93 -9.65 29.38
N ARG A 201 9.97 -8.38 29.80
CA ARG A 201 11.25 -7.66 30.03
C ARG A 201 12.04 -8.23 31.21
N LYS A 202 11.34 -8.84 32.19
CA LYS A 202 11.93 -9.24 33.46
C LYS A 202 12.68 -10.58 33.40
N GLU A 203 12.23 -11.53 32.57
CA GLU A 203 12.78 -12.89 32.56
C GLU A 203 14.18 -13.04 31.92
N ARG A 204 14.64 -12.08 31.12
CA ARG A 204 15.91 -12.20 30.36
C ARG A 204 16.85 -11.01 30.49
N GLY A 205 16.47 -9.95 31.20
CA GLY A 205 17.27 -8.72 31.28
C GLY A 205 17.43 -7.98 29.95
N ILE A 206 16.53 -8.23 28.98
CA ILE A 206 16.53 -7.60 27.67
C ILE A 206 15.46 -6.50 27.68
N GLU A 207 15.89 -5.26 27.46
CA GLU A 207 14.96 -4.14 27.31
C GLU A 207 14.34 -4.18 25.90
N LEU A 208 13.15 -4.76 25.82
CA LEU A 208 12.38 -4.83 24.57
C LEU A 208 11.68 -3.51 24.29
N GLU A 209 11.86 -3.01 23.07
CA GLU A 209 11.08 -1.90 22.54
C GLU A 209 9.60 -2.31 22.37
N LEU A 210 8.69 -1.37 22.56
CA LEU A 210 7.24 -1.53 22.34
C LEU A 210 6.80 -0.67 21.16
N SER A 211 6.32 -1.33 20.11
CA SER A 211 5.69 -0.73 18.95
C SER A 211 4.17 -0.83 19.05
N MET A 212 3.55 0.28 19.47
CA MET A 212 2.11 0.40 19.66
C MET A 212 1.68 1.87 19.59
N GLY A 213 0.41 2.10 19.29
CA GLY A 213 -0.11 3.45 19.05
C GLY A 213 -0.05 3.82 17.57
N MET A 214 -1.19 4.28 17.08
CA MET A 214 -1.45 4.79 15.74
C MET A 214 -2.00 6.22 15.84
N SER A 215 -2.41 6.80 14.72
CA SER A 215 -2.90 8.19 14.66
C SER A 215 -3.91 8.57 15.75
N ASP A 216 -4.80 7.66 16.14
CA ASP A 216 -5.93 7.95 17.04
C ASP A 216 -5.61 7.67 18.52
N ASP A 217 -4.56 6.89 18.82
CA ASP A 217 -4.28 6.37 20.17
C ASP A 217 -2.80 6.45 20.58
N PHE A 218 -1.94 7.09 19.79
CA PHE A 218 -0.51 7.18 20.10
C PHE A 218 -0.22 7.89 21.43
N GLU A 219 -1.00 8.91 21.80
CA GLU A 219 -0.79 9.64 23.05
C GLU A 219 -1.00 8.76 24.28
N GLU A 220 -2.04 7.92 24.26
CA GLU A 220 -2.32 6.93 25.30
C GLU A 220 -1.22 5.86 25.31
N ALA A 221 -0.84 5.36 24.13
CA ALA A 221 0.24 4.39 23.99
C ALA A 221 1.57 4.89 24.60
N LEU A 222 1.91 6.16 24.43
CA LEU A 222 3.09 6.77 25.05
C LEU A 222 3.02 6.78 26.58
N LYS A 223 1.87 7.13 27.15
CA LYS A 223 1.64 7.07 28.62
C LYS A 223 1.79 5.64 29.15
N LEU A 224 1.44 4.64 28.34
CA LEU A 224 1.55 3.22 28.66
C LEU A 224 2.96 2.64 28.43
N GLY A 225 3.88 3.41 27.83
CA GLY A 225 5.29 3.05 27.66
C GLY A 225 5.69 2.65 26.24
N ALA A 226 4.95 3.07 25.21
CA ALA A 226 5.36 2.90 23.83
C ALA A 226 6.72 3.56 23.58
N THR A 227 7.59 2.86 22.85
CA THR A 227 8.89 3.35 22.39
C THR A 227 8.89 3.62 20.89
N ASN A 228 7.91 3.07 20.17
CA ASN A 228 7.70 3.22 18.74
C ASN A 228 6.21 3.51 18.52
N VAL A 229 5.89 4.61 17.85
CA VAL A 229 4.52 4.97 17.46
C VAL A 229 4.41 5.05 15.94
N ARG A 230 3.32 4.52 15.38
CA ARG A 230 3.14 4.34 13.93
C ARG A 230 2.03 5.24 13.39
N ILE A 231 2.39 6.44 12.94
CA ILE A 231 1.43 7.50 12.64
C ILE A 231 1.37 7.74 11.13
N GLY A 232 0.15 7.71 10.56
CA GLY A 232 -0.06 7.81 9.11
C GLY A 232 -0.95 8.98 8.73
N SER A 233 -2.26 8.84 8.99
CA SER A 233 -3.28 9.84 8.63
C SER A 233 -3.03 11.21 9.22
N THR A 234 -2.49 11.31 10.44
CA THR A 234 -2.15 12.60 11.05
C THR A 234 -1.02 13.31 10.30
N ILE A 235 -0.07 12.58 9.71
CA ILE A 235 1.07 13.15 8.97
C ILE A 235 0.69 13.45 7.52
N PHE A 236 0.21 12.44 6.81
CA PHE A 236 0.00 12.49 5.36
C PHE A 236 -1.46 12.79 4.97
N GLY A 237 -2.33 13.08 5.91
CA GLY A 237 -3.77 13.26 5.67
C GLY A 237 -4.48 11.96 5.30
N ALA A 238 -5.79 12.07 5.06
CA ALA A 238 -6.64 10.95 4.68
C ALA A 238 -6.09 10.21 3.45
N ARG A 239 -6.49 8.94 3.30
CA ARG A 239 -6.20 8.20 2.07
C ARG A 239 -6.75 9.03 0.89
N PRO A 240 -6.06 9.08 -0.27
CA PRO A 240 -6.75 9.50 -1.48
C PRO A 240 -8.02 8.65 -1.51
N GLY A 241 -9.19 9.30 -1.46
CA GLY A 241 -10.44 8.57 -1.63
C GLY A 241 -10.25 7.72 -2.88
N ILE A 242 -10.55 6.42 -2.81
CA ILE A 242 -10.56 5.60 -4.00
C ILE A 242 -11.58 6.28 -4.90
N VAL A 243 -11.12 7.08 -5.87
CA VAL A 243 -11.93 7.37 -7.04
C VAL A 243 -12.02 6.01 -7.67
N THR A 244 -13.14 5.33 -7.43
CA THR A 244 -13.49 4.08 -8.09
C THR A 244 -13.64 4.42 -9.56
N TYR A 245 -12.53 4.47 -10.29
CA TYR A 245 -12.54 3.98 -11.64
C TYR A 245 -12.73 2.46 -11.48
N THR A 246 -13.84 1.95 -12.00
CA THR A 246 -14.35 0.59 -11.89
C THR A 246 -13.45 -0.47 -12.55
N ILE A 247 -12.13 -0.39 -12.39
CA ILE A 247 -11.17 -1.27 -13.04
C ILE A 247 -10.01 -1.57 -12.06
N SER A 248 -9.85 -2.86 -11.75
CA SER A 248 -8.82 -3.38 -10.84
C SER A 248 -7.39 -3.13 -11.36
N PRO A 249 -6.38 -2.92 -10.48
CA PRO A 249 -4.96 -2.79 -10.87
C PRO A 249 -4.43 -3.95 -11.74
N TYR A 250 -5.07 -5.12 -11.68
CA TYR A 250 -4.72 -6.28 -12.51
C TYR A 250 -5.15 -6.10 -13.98
N GLN A 251 -6.23 -5.34 -14.24
CA GLN A 251 -6.72 -5.05 -15.58
C GLN A 251 -5.88 -3.97 -16.30
N GLN A 252 -5.16 -3.12 -15.56
CA GLN A 252 -4.27 -2.11 -16.14
C GLN A 252 -3.02 -2.72 -16.81
N ARG A 253 -2.47 -3.82 -16.26
CA ARG A 253 -1.33 -4.54 -16.86
C ARG A 253 -1.72 -5.37 -18.09
N ALA A 254 -2.94 -5.90 -18.11
CA ALA A 254 -3.48 -6.62 -19.27
C ALA A 254 -3.59 -5.70 -20.51
N PHE A 255 -3.89 -4.42 -20.30
CA PHE A 255 -3.99 -3.44 -21.38
C PHE A 255 -2.63 -3.01 -21.94
N ALA A 256 -1.63 -2.80 -21.08
CA ALA A 256 -0.28 -2.41 -21.51
C ALA A 256 0.43 -3.50 -22.33
N GLY A 257 0.24 -4.78 -21.98
CA GLY A 257 0.75 -5.91 -22.76
C GLY A 257 0.01 -6.14 -24.09
N ALA A 258 -1.32 -5.94 -24.09
CA ALA A 258 -2.16 -6.09 -25.28
C ALA A 258 -1.89 -5.01 -26.35
N ILE A 259 -1.56 -3.78 -25.95
CA ILE A 259 -1.23 -2.71 -26.91
C ILE A 259 0.13 -2.98 -27.60
N LYS A 260 1.12 -3.53 -26.89
CA LYS A 260 2.46 -3.72 -27.44
C LYS A 260 2.59 -4.93 -28.38
N HIS A 261 1.80 -5.99 -28.17
CA HIS A 261 1.84 -7.21 -29.01
C HIS A 261 0.57 -7.47 -29.82
N GLY A 262 -0.59 -6.93 -29.42
CA GLY A 262 -1.87 -7.11 -30.10
C GLY A 262 -2.02 -6.26 -31.35
N VAL A 263 -1.52 -5.01 -31.34
CA VAL A 263 -1.68 -4.10 -32.49
C VAL A 263 -0.95 -4.64 -33.72
N PHE A 264 0.24 -5.23 -33.57
CA PHE A 264 1.02 -5.74 -34.71
C PHE A 264 0.43 -7.04 -35.32
N ASN A 265 -0.10 -7.93 -34.48
CA ASN A 265 -0.67 -9.20 -34.93
C ASN A 265 -2.11 -9.07 -35.46
N VAL A 266 -2.91 -8.15 -34.90
CA VAL A 266 -4.26 -7.85 -35.42
C VAL A 266 -4.16 -7.14 -36.76
N PHE A 267 -3.24 -6.17 -36.92
CA PHE A 267 -3.06 -5.46 -38.19
C PHE A 267 -2.67 -6.41 -39.35
N ARG A 268 -1.81 -7.40 -39.07
CA ARG A 268 -1.40 -8.40 -40.06
C ARG A 268 -2.52 -9.38 -40.44
N ARG A 269 -3.41 -9.73 -39.50
CA ARG A 269 -4.60 -10.56 -39.76
C ARG A 269 -5.70 -9.80 -40.52
N THR A 270 -5.91 -8.52 -40.21
CA THR A 270 -6.95 -7.71 -40.85
C THR A 270 -6.66 -7.45 -42.33
N ILE A 271 -5.40 -7.28 -42.72
CA ILE A 271 -5.01 -7.10 -44.14
C ILE A 271 -5.30 -8.38 -44.96
N SER A 272 -5.10 -9.57 -44.40
CA SER A 272 -5.37 -10.84 -45.12
C SER A 272 -6.86 -11.18 -45.29
N GLN A 273 -7.75 -10.58 -44.49
CA GLN A 273 -9.19 -10.87 -44.46
C GLN A 273 -10.03 -9.75 -45.12
N ALA A 274 -9.42 -8.61 -45.43
CA ALA A 274 -10.06 -7.45 -46.07
C ALA A 274 -10.88 -7.77 -47.35
N PRO A 275 -10.43 -8.62 -48.30
CA PRO A 275 -11.24 -8.93 -49.48
C PRO A 275 -12.48 -9.79 -49.19
N TYR A 276 -12.48 -10.58 -48.11
CA TYR A 276 -13.60 -11.49 -47.78
C TYR A 276 -14.74 -10.81 -47.01
N VAL A 277 -14.45 -9.71 -46.31
CA VAL A 277 -15.45 -8.97 -45.52
C VAL A 277 -15.86 -7.66 -46.20
N GLY A 278 -14.92 -6.97 -46.88
CA GLY A 278 -15.18 -5.69 -47.53
C GLY A 278 -16.09 -5.79 -48.76
N VAL A 279 -15.91 -6.83 -49.59
CA VAL A 279 -16.69 -7.00 -50.82
C VAL A 279 -18.17 -7.29 -50.55
N PRO A 280 -18.55 -8.23 -49.64
CA PRO A 280 -19.95 -8.51 -49.35
C PRO A 280 -20.68 -7.32 -48.69
N ILE A 281 -20.02 -6.56 -47.82
CA ILE A 281 -20.62 -5.39 -47.16
C ILE A 281 -20.87 -4.26 -48.18
N THR A 282 -19.91 -4.02 -49.07
CA THR A 282 -20.07 -2.98 -50.10
C THR A 282 -21.17 -3.36 -51.09
N LEU A 283 -21.23 -4.64 -51.49
CA LEU A 283 -22.28 -5.15 -52.36
C LEU A 283 -23.67 -5.08 -51.68
N GLY A 284 -23.74 -5.44 -50.39
CA GLY A 284 -24.96 -5.31 -49.59
C GLY A 284 -25.42 -3.86 -49.46
N TYR A 285 -24.50 -2.92 -49.27
CA TYR A 285 -24.80 -1.49 -49.20
C TYR A 285 -25.31 -0.94 -50.54
N LEU A 286 -24.71 -1.34 -51.66
CA LEU A 286 -25.17 -0.95 -53.00
C LEU A 286 -26.57 -1.50 -53.31
N ILE A 287 -26.85 -2.76 -52.97
CA ILE A 287 -28.18 -3.37 -53.13
C ILE A 287 -29.22 -2.66 -52.25
N TYR A 288 -28.87 -2.38 -51.00
CA TYR A 288 -29.74 -1.62 -50.10
C TYR A 288 -30.04 -0.22 -50.65
N TYR A 289 -29.02 0.49 -51.12
CA TYR A 289 -29.15 1.84 -51.63
C TYR A 289 -30.00 1.89 -52.92
N ASP A 290 -29.82 0.93 -53.83
CA ASP A 290 -30.65 0.80 -55.04
C ASP A 290 -32.12 0.51 -54.69
N ARG A 291 -32.36 -0.42 -53.75
CA ARG A 291 -33.73 -0.73 -53.28
C ARG A 291 -34.39 0.44 -52.59
N LYS A 292 -33.63 1.22 -51.81
CA LYS A 292 -34.14 2.43 -51.16
C LYS A 292 -34.51 3.49 -52.20
N LYS A 293 -33.67 3.73 -53.20
CA LYS A 293 -34.00 4.63 -54.32
C LYS A 293 -35.25 4.19 -55.08
N ARG A 294 -35.40 2.89 -55.36
CA ARG A 294 -36.63 2.36 -55.98
C ARG A 294 -37.86 2.53 -55.09
N HIS A 295 -37.75 2.24 -53.81
CA HIS A 295 -38.84 2.43 -52.85
C HIS A 295 -39.28 3.90 -52.80
N ASP A 296 -38.33 4.83 -52.68
CA ASP A 296 -38.60 6.26 -52.63
C ASP A 296 -39.19 6.78 -53.96
N PHE A 297 -38.73 6.23 -55.10
CA PHE A 297 -39.31 6.51 -56.42
C PHE A 297 -40.76 6.00 -56.54
N LEU A 298 -41.05 4.76 -56.13
CA LEU A 298 -42.40 4.18 -56.16
C LEU A 298 -43.35 4.89 -55.18
N ALA A 299 -42.82 5.50 -54.12
CA ALA A 299 -43.60 6.33 -53.19
C ALA A 299 -43.93 7.73 -53.75
N SER A 300 -43.18 8.19 -54.77
CA SER A 300 -43.39 9.48 -55.44
C SER A 300 -44.63 9.47 -56.34
N LYS A 301 -45.12 10.67 -56.69
CA LYS A 301 -46.30 10.82 -57.57
C LYS A 301 -46.07 10.18 -58.94
N ALA A 302 -44.88 10.34 -59.52
CA ALA A 302 -44.50 9.74 -60.79
C ALA A 302 -44.43 8.20 -60.73
N GLY A 303 -43.87 7.63 -59.66
CA GLY A 303 -43.80 6.18 -59.48
C GLY A 303 -45.16 5.52 -59.22
N LYS A 304 -46.08 6.22 -58.54
CA LYS A 304 -47.47 5.76 -58.37
C LYS A 304 -48.26 5.78 -59.68
N GLU A 305 -48.06 6.79 -60.52
CA GLU A 305 -48.64 6.85 -61.87
C GLU A 305 -48.09 5.75 -62.79
N GLU A 306 -46.81 5.40 -62.66
CA GLU A 306 -46.20 4.28 -63.38
C GLU A 306 -46.75 2.92 -62.93
N LEU A 307 -46.94 2.70 -61.63
CA LEU A 307 -47.58 1.48 -61.10
C LEU A 307 -49.02 1.31 -61.59
N LEU A 308 -49.78 2.41 -61.69
CA LEU A 308 -51.16 2.40 -62.20
C LEU A 308 -51.26 1.96 -63.68
N LYS A 309 -50.20 2.15 -64.48
CA LYS A 309 -50.15 1.64 -65.88
C LYS A 309 -50.00 0.13 -65.98
N TYR A 310 -49.56 -0.54 -64.91
CA TYR A 310 -49.37 -2.00 -64.88
C TYR A 310 -50.51 -2.73 -64.16
N THR A 311 -51.38 -2.01 -63.45
CA THR A 311 -52.52 -2.57 -62.71
C THR A 311 -53.89 -2.17 -63.29
N GLY A 312 -53.90 -1.63 -64.51
CA GLY A 312 -55.10 -1.30 -65.31
C GLY A 312 -55.18 -2.17 -66.55
#